data_AF-A0A4Q4N6U7-F1
#
_entry.id   AF-A0A4Q4N6U7-F1
#
_cell.length_a   1.000
_cell.length_b   1.000
_cell.length_c   1.000
_cell.angle_alpha   90.00
_cell.angle_beta   90.00
_cell.angle_gamma   90.00
#
_symmetry.space_group_name_H-M   'P 1'
#
loop_
_entity.id
_entity.type
_entity.pdbx_description
1 polymer ?
#
loop_
_entity_poly.entity_id
_entity_poly.type
_entity_poly.pdbx_seq_one_letter_code
_entity_poly.pdbx_strand_id
1 'polypeptide(L)'
;MQEVGRCGNCDGCTRAEEQARLRAAQEATRETERLKAEEASHLCTTESIHPACPLKKSNHEPLAWSIESADVLDQSNSPLFTLLPREIRDMIYNYALTDTTSYPVDRARPENPNPFARFDRVSGYSQSRAGIDLYASDIAIPLLYTCKAIYLETYATPLRINPYIIGELSVQRQKRNLSTWQLAQIRSLDITLPQHGLENGALRNYLNEYWNATSRYQGRCYIVPVGAIRPSDRKRCENLEYADNNNSILVLVAGGDSLTKKKKKKRDFDRLIDVLDSTSIIIPQDSIYPCSRTLKVALAQPVRHITLRLTHSDWWTWGNPPTTTTTTGDNSTTRHLHLDPTFGSYPDGRPSNTNMRLRASERLRNRHPRLDPQSWGSHIKRALPGLETLDLVLETWKVKEEQLECVVQCARTWRFCEEEGDGKEEKWALVWDGEVVEKRWSRGLRGLRLPKDASWADRCNDFEVRVVRYVKKVV
;
A
#
# COMPACT_ATOMS: atom_id res chain seq x y z
N MET A 1 -40.32 59.02 -13.82
CA MET A 1 -41.25 58.06 -13.19
C MET A 1 -41.44 56.89 -14.15
N GLN A 2 -40.70 55.81 -13.95
CA GLN A 2 -40.95 54.53 -14.60
C GLN A 2 -41.15 53.52 -13.47
N GLU A 3 -42.40 53.11 -13.28
CA GLU A 3 -42.78 52.12 -12.28
C GLU A 3 -42.31 50.74 -12.75
N VAL A 4 -41.34 50.19 -12.03
CA VAL A 4 -40.89 48.80 -12.20
C VAL A 4 -41.98 47.91 -11.60
N GLY A 5 -42.80 47.33 -12.47
CA GLY A 5 -43.84 46.37 -12.11
C GLY A 5 -43.24 45.16 -11.38
N ARG A 6 -43.57 45.03 -10.09
CA ARG A 6 -43.30 43.81 -9.33
C ARG A 6 -44.18 42.69 -9.87
N CYS A 7 -43.55 41.62 -10.37
CA CYS A 7 -44.21 40.35 -10.65
C CYS A 7 -44.72 39.77 -9.32
N GLY A 8 -45.95 40.11 -8.96
CA GLY A 8 -46.65 39.52 -7.82
C GLY A 8 -47.27 38.19 -8.22
N ASN A 9 -46.87 37.12 -7.52
CA ASN A 9 -47.52 35.81 -7.52
C ASN A 9 -47.53 35.01 -8.83
N CYS A 10 -46.35 34.64 -9.34
CA CYS A 10 -46.27 33.43 -10.16
C CYS A 10 -45.73 32.27 -9.33
N ASP A 11 -46.36 31.09 -9.43
CA ASP A 11 -45.95 29.85 -8.76
C ASP A 11 -44.50 29.41 -9.08
N GLY A 12 -43.92 29.98 -10.14
CA GLY A 12 -42.52 29.78 -10.50
C GLY A 12 -41.54 30.48 -9.55
N CYS A 13 -41.87 31.70 -9.08
CA CYS A 13 -41.02 32.45 -8.16
C CYS A 13 -41.01 31.83 -6.76
N THR A 14 -42.17 31.33 -6.29
CA THR A 14 -42.28 30.68 -4.98
C THR A 14 -41.47 29.37 -4.92
N ARG A 15 -41.48 28.55 -5.98
CA ARG A 15 -40.65 27.34 -6.05
C ARG A 15 -39.15 27.63 -6.11
N ALA A 16 -38.74 28.69 -6.81
CA ALA A 16 -37.35 29.08 -6.87
C ALA A 16 -36.84 29.56 -5.50
N GLU A 17 -37.64 30.34 -4.78
CA GLU A 17 -37.34 30.77 -3.41
C GLU A 17 -37.31 29.61 -2.43
N GLU A 18 -38.23 28.64 -2.55
CA GLU A 18 -38.27 27.45 -1.69
C GLU A 18 -37.05 26.54 -1.92
N GLN A 19 -36.64 26.34 -3.17
CA GLN A 19 -35.39 25.63 -3.49
C GLN A 19 -34.14 26.35 -2.98
N ALA A 20 -34.10 27.69 -3.05
CA ALA A 20 -33.01 28.47 -2.51
C ALA A 20 -32.92 28.34 -0.98
N ARG A 21 -34.06 28.35 -0.27
CA ARG A 21 -34.12 28.13 1.17
C ARG A 21 -33.66 26.73 1.57
N LEU A 22 -34.06 25.69 0.82
CA LEU A 22 -33.61 24.32 1.04
C LEU A 22 -32.09 24.17 0.88
N ARG A 23 -31.50 24.79 -0.15
CA ARG A 23 -30.04 24.78 -0.35
C ARG A 23 -29.31 25.50 0.78
N ALA A 24 -29.79 26.68 1.18
CA ALA A 24 -29.21 27.43 2.28
C ALA A 24 -29.28 26.66 3.62
N ALA A 25 -30.39 25.98 3.88
CA ALA A 25 -30.54 25.14 5.08
C ALA A 25 -29.58 23.92 5.06
N GLN A 26 -29.38 23.31 3.89
CA GLN A 26 -28.41 22.22 3.73
C GLN A 26 -26.97 22.70 3.92
N GLU A 27 -26.62 23.87 3.39
CA GLU A 27 -25.29 24.48 3.59
C GLU A 27 -25.05 24.85 5.05
N ALA A 28 -26.02 25.47 5.72
CA ALA A 28 -25.93 25.79 7.15
C ALA A 28 -25.78 24.53 8.02
N THR A 29 -26.48 23.44 7.69
CA THR A 29 -26.35 22.16 8.40
C THR A 29 -24.93 21.59 8.24
N ARG A 30 -24.39 21.59 7.00
CA ARG A 30 -23.01 21.15 6.73
C ARG A 30 -21.97 22.01 7.45
N GLU A 31 -22.18 23.32 7.52
CA GLU A 31 -21.28 24.24 8.23
C GLU A 31 -21.32 23.99 9.74
N THR A 32 -22.50 23.74 10.30
CA THR A 32 -22.67 23.38 11.72
C THR A 32 -22.00 22.04 12.06
N GLU A 33 -22.13 21.04 11.18
CA GLU A 33 -21.44 19.75 11.33
C GLU A 33 -19.91 19.90 11.22
N ARG A 34 -19.43 20.77 10.33
CA ARG A 34 -18.00 21.09 10.20
C ARG A 34 -17.46 21.76 11.45
N LEU A 35 -18.17 22.75 11.99
CA LEU A 35 -17.79 23.44 13.23
C LEU A 35 -17.79 22.48 14.44
N LYS A 36 -18.78 21.58 14.55
CA LYS A 36 -18.77 20.52 15.59
C LYS A 36 -17.60 19.55 15.44
N ALA A 37 -17.20 19.22 14.21
CA ALA A 37 -16.03 18.38 13.96
C ALA A 37 -14.71 19.11 14.29
N GLU A 38 -14.62 20.41 13.97
CA GLU A 38 -13.48 21.26 14.35
C GLU A 38 -13.40 21.43 15.89
N GLU A 39 -14.51 21.69 16.57
CA GLU A 39 -14.59 21.80 18.03
C GLU A 39 -14.23 20.47 18.74
N ALA A 40 -14.74 19.34 18.25
CA ALA A 40 -14.35 18.01 18.73
C ALA A 40 -12.87 17.68 18.49
N SER A 41 -12.26 18.26 17.45
CA SER A 41 -10.81 18.15 17.19
C SER A 41 -9.98 19.03 18.13
N HIS A 42 -10.50 20.17 18.57
CA HIS A 42 -9.80 21.11 19.45
C HIS A 42 -9.88 20.73 20.94
N LEU A 43 -10.88 19.95 21.36
CA LEU A 43 -11.06 19.51 22.75
C LEU A 43 -10.15 18.36 23.19
N CYS A 44 -9.20 17.94 22.36
CA CYS A 44 -8.22 16.92 22.73
C CYS A 44 -7.04 17.52 23.51
N THR A 45 -7.31 18.22 24.61
CA THR A 45 -6.28 18.62 25.58
C THR A 45 -6.02 17.48 26.57
N THR A 46 -4.78 17.43 27.07
CA THR A 46 -4.16 16.28 27.77
C THR A 46 -4.88 15.79 29.02
N GLU A 47 -5.81 16.56 29.59
CA GLU A 47 -6.44 16.24 30.87
C GLU A 47 -7.86 15.64 30.75
N SER A 48 -8.48 15.62 29.55
CA SER A 48 -9.78 14.95 29.36
C SER A 48 -9.84 14.17 28.04
N ILE A 49 -9.12 13.05 27.97
CA ILE A 49 -9.13 12.19 26.78
C ILE A 49 -10.46 11.44 26.69
N HIS A 50 -11.39 11.99 25.92
CA HIS A 50 -12.71 11.42 25.66
C HIS A 50 -12.61 9.98 25.09
N PRO A 51 -13.32 8.99 25.64
CA PRO A 51 -13.24 7.58 25.21
C PRO A 51 -13.71 7.33 23.76
N ALA A 52 -14.33 8.33 23.13
CA ALA A 52 -14.77 8.28 21.72
C ALA A 52 -13.76 8.88 20.72
N CYS A 53 -12.57 9.33 21.13
CA CYS A 53 -11.59 9.90 20.20
C CYS A 53 -11.17 8.86 19.13
N PRO A 54 -11.45 9.09 17.83
CA PRO A 54 -11.15 8.13 16.76
C PRO A 54 -9.67 7.79 16.65
N LEU A 55 -8.79 8.70 17.10
CA LEU A 55 -7.34 8.52 17.11
C LEU A 55 -6.86 7.51 18.17
N LYS A 56 -7.69 7.18 19.18
CA LYS A 56 -7.32 6.27 20.28
C LYS A 56 -7.37 4.79 19.89
N LYS A 57 -8.09 4.41 18.82
CA LYS A 57 -8.37 2.99 18.51
C LYS A 57 -7.34 2.27 17.61
N SER A 58 -6.34 2.95 17.05
CA SER A 58 -5.35 2.26 16.19
C SER A 58 -3.92 2.79 16.20
N ASN A 59 -3.59 3.78 17.04
CA ASN A 59 -2.26 4.40 17.06
C ASN A 59 -1.31 3.73 18.05
N HIS A 60 -1.21 2.39 18.01
CA HIS A 60 -0.07 1.71 18.62
C HIS A 60 1.12 1.88 17.68
N GLU A 61 1.78 3.03 17.81
CA GLU A 61 3.10 3.18 17.25
C GLU A 61 4.04 2.17 17.91
N PRO A 62 4.91 1.51 17.16
CA PRO A 62 5.91 0.63 17.75
C PRO A 62 6.76 1.44 18.72
N LEU A 63 6.82 1.02 19.99
CA LEU A 63 7.53 1.70 21.09
C LEU A 63 8.98 2.07 20.69
N ALA A 64 9.61 1.24 19.87
CA ALA A 64 10.93 1.48 19.31
C ALA A 64 11.13 2.83 18.60
N TRP A 65 10.07 3.47 18.10
CA TRP A 65 10.16 4.80 17.48
C TRP A 65 10.15 5.99 18.44
N SER A 66 9.90 5.76 19.73
CA SER A 66 10.11 6.82 20.73
C SER A 66 11.59 6.97 21.12
N ILE A 67 12.43 5.97 20.80
CA ILE A 67 13.84 5.88 21.19
C ILE A 67 14.72 6.51 20.08
N GLU A 68 15.74 7.29 20.44
CA GLU A 68 16.65 7.96 19.49
C GLU A 68 17.45 6.98 18.60
N SER A 69 17.88 7.44 17.42
CA SER A 69 18.64 6.65 16.44
C SER A 69 20.13 6.72 16.73
N ALA A 70 20.77 5.58 17.00
CA ALA A 70 22.22 5.40 17.00
C ALA A 70 22.58 4.23 16.07
N ASP A 71 23.84 4.13 15.65
CA ASP A 71 24.31 3.07 14.75
C ASP A 71 24.10 1.68 15.38
N VAL A 72 23.30 0.84 14.72
CA VAL A 72 23.01 -0.53 15.17
C VAL A 72 24.02 -1.49 14.53
N LEU A 73 24.78 -2.19 15.36
CA LEU A 73 25.65 -3.27 14.91
C LEU A 73 24.82 -4.51 14.53
N ASP A 74 25.16 -5.13 13.40
CA ASP A 74 24.55 -6.38 12.91
C ASP A 74 24.66 -7.50 13.97
N GLN A 75 23.54 -8.15 14.30
CA GLN A 75 23.48 -9.23 15.29
C GLN A 75 24.38 -10.41 14.94
N SER A 76 24.56 -10.71 13.66
CA SER A 76 25.43 -11.81 13.21
C SER A 76 26.90 -11.55 13.52
N ASN A 77 27.28 -10.28 13.67
CA ASN A 77 28.62 -9.84 14.04
C ASN A 77 28.75 -9.53 15.53
N SER A 78 27.67 -9.68 16.31
CA SER A 78 27.69 -9.39 17.74
C SER A 78 28.28 -10.58 18.50
N PRO A 79 29.39 -10.39 19.24
CA PRO A 79 29.98 -11.42 20.09
C PRO A 79 28.98 -11.99 21.09
N LEU A 80 27.97 -11.21 21.47
CA LEU A 80 26.90 -11.62 22.37
C LEU A 80 26.12 -12.81 21.80
N PHE A 81 25.88 -12.87 20.50
CA PHE A 81 25.04 -13.92 19.89
C PHE A 81 25.85 -15.07 19.30
N THR A 82 27.11 -14.84 18.92
CA THR A 82 27.97 -15.84 18.27
C THR A 82 28.89 -16.60 19.23
N LEU A 83 29.34 -15.97 20.33
CA LEU A 83 30.30 -16.57 21.25
C LEU A 83 29.69 -17.04 22.57
N LEU A 84 28.59 -16.45 23.02
CA LEU A 84 28.04 -16.72 24.35
C LEU A 84 26.91 -17.76 24.33
N PRO A 85 26.95 -18.78 25.21
CA PRO A 85 25.84 -19.70 25.44
C PRO A 85 24.59 -18.96 25.89
N ARG A 86 23.42 -19.53 25.61
CA ARG A 86 22.12 -18.90 25.89
C ARG A 86 21.98 -18.47 27.35
N GLU A 87 22.41 -19.29 28.28
CA GLU A 87 22.29 -19.07 29.73
C GLU A 87 23.06 -17.81 30.16
N ILE A 88 24.25 -17.62 29.59
CA ILE A 88 25.09 -16.44 29.84
C ILE A 88 24.47 -15.20 29.19
N ARG A 89 23.89 -15.34 27.99
CA ARG A 89 23.13 -14.24 27.36
C ARG A 89 21.94 -13.84 28.22
N ASP A 90 21.15 -14.78 28.69
CA ASP A 90 19.97 -14.53 29.52
C ASP A 90 20.37 -13.84 30.85
N MET A 91 21.51 -14.23 31.44
CA MET A 91 22.09 -13.53 32.60
C MET A 91 22.55 -12.10 32.26
N ILE A 92 23.24 -11.91 31.14
CA ILE A 92 23.66 -10.57 30.68
C ILE A 92 22.44 -9.71 30.38
N TYR A 93 21.39 -10.25 29.76
CA TYR A 93 20.13 -9.54 29.52
C TYR A 93 19.48 -9.11 30.82
N ASN A 94 19.39 -10.00 31.80
CA ASN A 94 18.88 -9.64 33.12
C ASN A 94 19.72 -8.51 33.72
N TYR A 95 21.04 -8.67 33.80
CA TYR A 95 21.96 -7.67 34.35
C TYR A 95 21.94 -6.33 33.60
N ALA A 96 21.88 -6.35 32.28
CA ALA A 96 21.97 -5.17 31.42
C ALA A 96 20.66 -4.37 31.34
N LEU A 97 19.52 -5.01 31.66
CA LEU A 97 18.19 -4.40 31.61
C LEU A 97 17.67 -4.05 33.01
N THR A 98 18.25 -4.59 34.07
CA THR A 98 18.06 -4.12 35.44
C THR A 98 19.14 -3.10 35.79
N ASP A 99 18.77 -1.85 36.03
CA ASP A 99 19.67 -0.83 36.58
C ASP A 99 20.27 -1.31 37.90
N THR A 100 21.56 -1.68 37.90
CA THR A 100 22.29 -2.08 39.12
C THR A 100 23.04 -0.91 39.75
N THR A 101 23.10 0.25 39.08
CA THR A 101 23.71 1.49 39.62
C THR A 101 22.82 2.28 40.58
N SER A 102 21.50 2.03 40.57
CA SER A 102 20.63 2.41 41.69
C SER A 102 20.94 1.63 42.99
N TYR A 103 21.83 0.63 42.90
CA TYR A 103 22.45 -0.05 44.03
C TYR A 103 23.88 0.47 44.23
N PRO A 104 24.28 0.86 45.45
CA PRO A 104 23.72 0.40 46.69
C PRO A 104 22.61 1.32 47.19
N VAL A 105 21.51 0.70 47.66
CA VAL A 105 20.72 1.23 48.76
C VAL A 105 21.66 1.93 49.72
N ASP A 106 21.42 3.22 49.96
CA ASP A 106 22.07 4.06 50.97
C ASP A 106 22.58 3.24 52.16
N ARG A 107 23.86 2.81 52.12
CA ARG A 107 24.55 2.33 53.32
C ARG A 107 24.73 3.46 54.34
N ALA A 108 24.47 4.71 53.92
CA ALA A 108 24.60 5.90 54.76
C ALA A 108 23.31 6.29 55.51
N ARG A 109 22.12 5.75 55.15
CA ARG A 109 20.85 6.06 55.84
C ARG A 109 19.93 4.82 55.91
N PRO A 110 20.14 3.93 56.89
CA PRO A 110 19.32 2.73 57.07
C PRO A 110 17.88 3.00 57.52
N GLU A 111 17.52 4.25 57.83
CA GLU A 111 16.30 4.58 58.58
C GLU A 111 15.05 4.78 57.71
N ASN A 112 15.18 4.84 56.39
CA ASN A 112 14.00 4.96 55.52
C ASN A 112 14.23 4.32 54.14
N PRO A 113 14.20 2.98 54.04
CA PRO A 113 14.30 2.28 52.77
C PRO A 113 12.96 2.46 52.05
N ASN A 114 12.85 3.48 51.22
CA ASN A 114 11.79 3.49 50.20
C ASN A 114 12.36 2.80 48.95
N PRO A 115 12.07 1.50 48.72
CA PRO A 115 12.64 0.73 47.61
C PRO A 115 12.19 1.22 46.22
N PHE A 116 11.29 2.21 46.17
CA PHE A 116 10.77 2.78 44.93
C PHE A 116 11.18 4.24 44.70
N ALA A 117 11.92 4.86 45.62
CA ALA A 117 12.38 6.24 45.47
C ALA A 117 13.57 6.30 44.51
N ARG A 118 13.30 6.45 43.20
CA ARG A 118 14.29 6.95 42.25
C ARG A 118 14.57 8.41 42.59
N PHE A 119 15.63 8.70 43.34
CA PHE A 119 16.14 10.06 43.42
C PHE A 119 16.84 10.37 42.10
N ASP A 120 16.10 11.00 41.18
CA ASP A 120 16.72 11.73 40.08
C ASP A 120 17.64 12.79 40.70
N ARG A 121 18.94 12.50 40.74
CA ARG A 121 19.99 13.40 41.26
C ARG A 121 20.13 14.70 40.45
N VAL A 122 19.27 14.95 39.47
CA VAL A 122 19.39 16.05 38.51
C VAL A 122 18.74 17.35 39.01
N SER A 123 17.83 17.32 39.98
CA SER A 123 17.11 18.54 40.42
C SER A 123 17.46 19.00 41.83
N GLY A 124 18.73 19.33 42.05
CA GLY A 124 19.18 19.94 43.30
C GLY A 124 20.49 20.70 43.16
N TYR A 125 20.42 21.91 42.59
CA TYR A 125 21.33 23.04 42.78
C TYR A 125 22.64 22.78 43.58
N SER A 126 23.75 22.57 42.87
CA SER A 126 25.08 23.16 43.17
C SER A 126 26.14 22.50 42.26
N GLN A 127 26.31 23.08 41.08
CA GLN A 127 27.26 22.61 40.05
C GLN A 127 28.69 23.15 40.24
N SER A 128 29.11 23.51 41.45
CA SER A 128 30.44 24.11 41.63
C SER A 128 31.26 23.37 42.68
N ARG A 129 32.34 22.72 42.21
CA ARG A 129 33.51 22.23 42.95
C ARG A 129 33.43 20.84 43.57
N ALA A 130 33.38 19.82 42.73
CA ALA A 130 34.21 18.62 42.84
C ALA A 130 33.90 17.75 41.62
N GLY A 131 34.93 17.28 40.90
CA GLY A 131 34.79 16.38 39.75
C GLY A 131 34.23 15.02 40.17
N ILE A 132 32.93 14.98 40.45
CA ILE A 132 32.20 13.74 40.64
C ILE A 132 31.71 13.35 39.24
N ASP A 133 32.51 12.49 38.60
CA ASP A 133 32.07 11.78 37.40
C ASP A 133 30.77 11.05 37.75
N LEU A 134 29.66 11.50 37.16
CA LEU A 134 28.41 10.75 37.18
C LEU A 134 28.72 9.36 36.64
N TYR A 135 28.47 8.32 37.43
CA TYR A 135 28.66 6.94 36.98
C TYR A 135 27.89 6.74 35.68
N ALA A 136 28.60 6.37 34.62
CA ALA A 136 27.98 5.95 33.38
C ALA A 136 26.99 4.83 33.72
N SER A 137 25.73 4.99 33.30
CA SER A 137 24.71 3.98 33.49
C SER A 137 25.24 2.61 33.04
N ASP A 138 25.06 1.60 33.87
CA ASP A 138 25.41 0.20 33.60
C ASP A 138 24.41 -0.48 32.66
N ILE A 139 23.35 0.23 32.26
CA ILE A 139 22.40 -0.22 31.25
C ILE A 139 23.17 -0.45 29.95
N ALA A 140 23.10 -1.66 29.40
CA ALA A 140 23.72 -1.96 28.11
C ALA A 140 22.89 -1.35 26.97
N ILE A 141 23.08 -0.06 26.74
CA ILE A 141 22.45 0.70 25.66
C ILE A 141 22.57 -0.01 24.29
N PRO A 142 23.73 -0.61 23.90
CA PRO A 142 23.81 -1.37 22.66
C PRO A 142 22.80 -2.52 22.56
N LEU A 143 22.53 -3.20 23.67
CA LEU A 143 21.56 -4.30 23.75
C LEU A 143 20.13 -3.81 23.54
N LEU A 144 19.78 -2.68 24.16
CA LEU A 144 18.48 -2.02 23.95
C LEU A 144 18.31 -1.59 22.48
N TYR A 145 19.36 -1.10 21.82
CA TYR A 145 19.31 -0.78 20.40
C TYR A 145 19.16 -2.01 19.51
N THR A 146 19.81 -3.13 19.85
CA THR A 146 19.58 -4.41 19.16
C THR A 146 18.14 -4.88 19.34
N CYS A 147 17.60 -4.87 20.57
CA CYS A 147 16.20 -5.21 20.83
C CYS A 147 15.24 -4.29 20.06
N LYS A 148 15.55 -2.98 19.98
CA LYS A 148 14.83 -2.00 19.16
C LYS A 148 14.86 -2.39 17.68
N ALA A 149 16.02 -2.72 17.13
CA ALA A 149 16.18 -3.11 15.73
C ALA A 149 15.37 -4.37 15.41
N ILE A 150 15.48 -5.42 16.24
CA ILE A 150 14.68 -6.65 16.11
C ILE A 150 13.18 -6.32 16.18
N TYR A 151 12.77 -5.49 17.12
CA TYR A 151 11.36 -5.12 17.27
C TYR A 151 10.83 -4.36 16.04
N LEU A 152 11.61 -3.42 15.50
CA LEU A 152 11.23 -2.69 14.29
C LEU A 152 11.19 -3.59 13.06
N GLU A 153 12.18 -4.47 12.93
CA GLU A 153 12.24 -5.45 11.85
C GLU A 153 11.03 -6.38 11.95
N THR A 154 10.81 -7.03 13.08
CA THR A 154 9.66 -7.95 13.28
C THR A 154 8.30 -7.28 13.10
N TYR A 155 8.19 -5.98 13.37
CA TYR A 155 6.94 -5.23 13.18
C TYR A 155 6.73 -4.76 11.73
N ALA A 156 7.80 -4.41 11.00
CA ALA A 156 7.72 -3.99 9.60
C ALA A 156 7.70 -5.20 8.62
N THR A 157 8.36 -6.29 8.98
CA THR A 157 8.56 -7.48 8.15
C THR A 157 7.24 -8.09 7.65
N PRO A 158 6.18 -8.26 8.47
CA PRO A 158 4.90 -8.75 7.98
C PRO A 158 4.33 -7.91 6.83
N LEU A 159 4.53 -6.60 6.82
CA LEU A 159 4.01 -5.70 5.78
C LEU A 159 4.89 -5.69 4.52
N ARG A 160 6.17 -6.02 4.69
CA ARG A 160 7.13 -6.15 3.58
C ARG A 160 6.99 -7.48 2.86
N ILE A 161 6.67 -8.55 3.60
CA ILE A 161 6.56 -9.91 3.07
C ILE A 161 5.13 -10.21 2.60
N ASN A 162 4.11 -9.85 3.38
CA ASN A 162 2.74 -10.18 3.02
C ASN A 162 2.19 -9.18 2.00
N PRO A 163 1.51 -9.67 0.95
CA PRO A 163 0.89 -8.79 -0.03
C PRO A 163 -0.26 -7.99 0.59
N TYR A 164 -0.40 -6.75 0.15
CA TYR A 164 -1.61 -5.98 0.35
C TYR A 164 -2.69 -6.46 -0.62
N ILE A 165 -3.71 -7.13 -0.08
CA ILE A 165 -4.78 -7.78 -0.85
C ILE A 165 -5.83 -6.75 -1.27
N ILE A 166 -6.08 -6.68 -2.57
CA ILE A 166 -7.03 -5.82 -3.27
C ILE A 166 -8.02 -6.73 -4.00
N GLY A 167 -9.26 -6.77 -3.52
CA GLY A 167 -10.26 -7.76 -3.96
C GLY A 167 -10.95 -7.45 -5.28
N GLU A 168 -11.30 -6.20 -5.56
CA GLU A 168 -11.84 -5.83 -6.87
C GLU A 168 -11.49 -4.37 -7.12
N LEU A 169 -10.86 -4.07 -8.26
CA LEU A 169 -10.45 -2.70 -8.59
C LEU A 169 -11.64 -1.71 -8.67
N SER A 170 -12.84 -2.22 -8.93
CA SER A 170 -14.08 -1.43 -9.06
C SER A 170 -14.75 -1.14 -7.72
N VAL A 171 -14.53 -1.98 -6.70
CA VAL A 171 -15.22 -1.87 -5.42
C VAL A 171 -14.25 -1.29 -4.40
N GLN A 172 -14.47 -0.03 -4.03
CA GLN A 172 -13.87 0.58 -2.83
C GLN A 172 -14.27 -0.27 -1.61
N ARG A 173 -13.45 -1.26 -1.26
CA ARG A 173 -13.74 -2.18 -0.15
C ARG A 173 -12.93 -1.81 1.07
N GLN A 174 -13.68 -1.67 2.16
CA GLN A 174 -13.31 -1.67 3.57
C GLN A 174 -11.96 -1.05 3.90
N LYS A 175 -12.05 0.15 4.47
CA LYS A 175 -10.99 0.84 5.19
C LYS A 175 -10.25 -0.13 6.11
N ARG A 176 -9.11 -0.64 5.66
CA ARG A 176 -8.17 -1.27 6.58
C ARG A 176 -7.54 -0.10 7.31
N ASN A 177 -7.61 -0.08 8.63
CA ASN A 177 -7.01 0.98 9.43
C ASN A 177 -5.48 0.82 9.45
N LEU A 178 -4.84 0.91 8.28
CA LEU A 178 -3.40 0.97 8.17
C LEU A 178 -2.95 2.39 8.54
N SER A 179 -2.02 2.46 9.47
CA SER A 179 -1.34 3.71 9.79
C SER A 179 -0.38 4.12 8.65
N THR A 180 -0.04 5.41 8.61
CA THR A 180 0.75 6.05 7.55
C THR A 180 2.03 5.28 7.22
N TRP A 181 2.74 4.83 8.25
CA TRP A 181 3.97 4.08 8.09
C TRP A 181 3.75 2.66 7.54
N GLN A 182 2.64 2.00 7.87
CA GLN A 182 2.35 0.65 7.39
C GLN A 182 2.15 0.68 5.88
N LEU A 183 1.41 1.68 5.40
CA LEU A 183 1.20 1.92 3.97
C LEU A 183 2.50 2.22 3.24
N ALA A 184 3.40 2.96 3.89
CA ALA A 184 4.71 3.24 3.34
C ALA A 184 5.55 1.96 3.21
N GLN A 185 5.38 0.95 4.08
CA GLN A 185 6.15 -0.30 4.02
C GLN A 185 5.62 -1.34 3.02
N ILE A 186 4.45 -1.14 2.42
CA ILE A 186 3.89 -2.10 1.45
C ILE A 186 4.78 -2.16 0.21
N ARG A 187 5.29 -3.37 -0.08
CA ARG A 187 6.13 -3.68 -1.25
C ARG A 187 5.50 -4.72 -2.18
N SER A 188 4.43 -5.37 -1.74
CA SER A 188 3.77 -6.46 -2.44
C SER A 188 2.27 -6.19 -2.56
N LEU A 189 1.71 -6.35 -3.77
CA LEU A 189 0.29 -6.17 -4.05
C LEU A 189 -0.31 -7.49 -4.53
N ASP A 190 -1.51 -7.84 -4.07
CA ASP A 190 -2.28 -8.97 -4.58
C ASP A 190 -3.63 -8.46 -5.07
N ILE A 191 -3.77 -8.34 -6.39
CA ILE A 191 -4.88 -7.65 -7.05
C ILE A 191 -5.75 -8.67 -7.77
N THR A 192 -7.00 -8.78 -7.36
CA THR A 192 -8.02 -9.47 -8.13
C THR A 192 -8.72 -8.47 -9.05
N LEU A 193 -8.77 -8.79 -10.34
CA LEU A 193 -9.32 -7.91 -11.36
C LEU A 193 -9.89 -8.70 -12.53
N PRO A 194 -10.96 -8.19 -13.16
CA PRO A 194 -11.50 -8.79 -14.37
C PRO A 194 -10.50 -8.61 -15.53
N GLN A 195 -10.54 -9.55 -16.48
CA GLN A 195 -9.66 -9.52 -17.66
C GLN A 195 -9.77 -8.20 -18.43
N HIS A 196 -10.98 -7.63 -18.54
CA HIS A 196 -11.17 -6.33 -19.17
C HIS A 196 -10.45 -5.19 -18.43
N GLY A 197 -10.37 -5.25 -17.09
CA GLY A 197 -9.65 -4.25 -16.30
C GLY A 197 -8.14 -4.35 -16.48
N LEU A 198 -7.64 -5.57 -16.70
CA LEU A 198 -6.24 -5.81 -17.06
C LEU A 198 -5.92 -5.21 -18.44
N GLU A 199 -6.71 -5.54 -19.46
CA GLU A 199 -6.48 -5.16 -20.86
C GLU A 199 -6.80 -3.69 -21.16
N ASN A 200 -7.85 -3.10 -20.56
CA ASN A 200 -8.32 -1.75 -20.86
C ASN A 200 -7.67 -0.65 -19.99
N GLY A 201 -6.58 -0.97 -19.30
CA GLY A 201 -5.80 0.01 -18.55
C GLY A 201 -6.35 0.38 -17.16
N ALA A 202 -7.36 -0.31 -16.63
CA ALA A 202 -7.77 -0.10 -15.24
C ALA A 202 -6.63 -0.42 -14.26
N LEU A 203 -5.88 -1.50 -14.52
CA LEU A 203 -4.65 -1.81 -13.77
C LEU A 203 -3.62 -0.67 -13.86
N ARG A 204 -3.40 -0.11 -15.06
CA ARG A 204 -2.47 1.00 -15.28
C ARG A 204 -2.87 2.21 -14.45
N ASN A 205 -4.12 2.63 -14.55
CA ASN A 205 -4.63 3.80 -13.86
C ASN A 205 -4.53 3.57 -12.35
N TYR A 206 -4.85 2.37 -11.87
CA TYR A 206 -4.71 2.03 -10.46
C TYR A 206 -3.25 2.08 -9.96
N LEU A 207 -2.30 1.51 -10.69
CA LEU A 207 -0.89 1.55 -10.30
C LEU A 207 -0.29 2.97 -10.37
N ASN A 208 -0.69 3.78 -11.34
CA ASN A 208 -0.15 5.12 -11.55
C ASN A 208 -0.82 6.18 -10.67
N GLU A 209 -2.15 6.20 -10.63
CA GLU A 209 -2.91 7.24 -9.94
C GLU A 209 -2.98 6.95 -8.44
N TYR A 210 -3.17 5.67 -8.08
CA TYR A 210 -3.41 5.27 -6.70
C TYR A 210 -2.14 4.90 -5.95
N TRP A 211 -1.29 4.07 -6.57
CA TRP A 211 -0.05 3.64 -5.94
C TRP A 211 1.13 4.54 -6.27
N ASN A 212 1.03 5.34 -7.32
CA ASN A 212 2.11 6.14 -7.87
C ASN A 212 3.43 5.36 -7.94
N ALA A 213 3.32 4.15 -8.50
CA ALA A 213 4.35 3.12 -8.40
C ALA A 213 5.71 3.58 -8.97
N THR A 214 5.72 4.37 -10.04
CA THR A 214 6.94 4.98 -10.59
C THR A 214 7.61 5.93 -9.59
N SER A 215 6.84 6.81 -8.93
CA SER A 215 7.41 7.76 -7.95
C SER A 215 7.89 7.06 -6.68
N ARG A 216 7.19 5.98 -6.26
CA ARG A 216 7.66 5.09 -5.18
C ARG A 216 9.02 4.48 -5.53
N TYR A 217 9.18 3.98 -6.75
CA TYR A 217 10.45 3.44 -7.22
C TYR A 217 11.59 4.47 -7.19
N GLN A 218 11.29 5.71 -7.55
CA GLN A 218 12.27 6.80 -7.54
C GLN A 218 12.61 7.32 -6.14
N GLY A 219 11.97 6.82 -5.07
CA GLY A 219 12.14 7.34 -3.71
C GLY A 219 11.64 8.78 -3.55
N ARG A 220 10.64 9.17 -4.37
CA ARG A 220 10.09 10.53 -4.47
C ARG A 220 8.66 10.65 -3.94
N CYS A 221 8.23 9.65 -3.18
CA CYS A 221 6.85 9.47 -2.77
C CYS A 221 6.78 9.24 -1.26
N TYR A 222 6.04 10.08 -0.56
CA TYR A 222 5.87 10.01 0.88
C TYR A 222 4.41 9.76 1.22
N ILE A 223 4.17 8.96 2.26
CA ILE A 223 2.86 8.84 2.88
C ILE A 223 2.85 9.78 4.07
N VAL A 224 1.90 10.70 4.08
CA VAL A 224 1.78 11.78 5.07
C VAL A 224 0.39 11.71 5.69
N PRO A 225 0.22 11.93 7.00
CA PRO A 225 -1.11 12.13 7.55
C PRO A 225 -1.70 13.45 7.02
N VAL A 226 -2.95 13.46 6.55
CA VAL A 226 -3.67 14.64 6.04
C VAL A 226 -3.65 15.80 7.05
N GLY A 227 -3.69 15.48 8.35
CA GLY A 227 -3.55 16.46 9.43
C GLY A 227 -2.23 17.24 9.40
N ALA A 228 -1.14 16.62 8.92
CA ALA A 228 0.17 17.27 8.80
C ALA A 228 0.31 18.14 7.54
N ILE A 229 -0.65 18.09 6.62
CA ILE A 229 -0.64 18.92 5.41
C ILE A 229 -1.28 20.27 5.68
N ARG A 230 -0.60 21.34 5.22
CA ARG A 230 -1.11 22.71 5.28
C ARG A 230 -2.51 22.77 4.69
N PRO A 231 -3.49 23.42 5.35
CA PRO A 231 -4.84 23.55 4.82
C PRO A 231 -4.90 24.11 3.39
N SER A 232 -3.98 25.02 3.03
CA SER A 232 -3.84 25.59 1.68
C SER A 232 -3.51 24.56 0.60
N ASP A 233 -2.84 23.47 0.96
CA ASP A 233 -2.32 22.46 0.03
C ASP A 233 -3.14 21.17 0.03
N ARG A 234 -4.07 20.99 0.99
CA ARG A 234 -4.97 19.82 1.03
C ARG A 234 -5.71 19.59 -0.28
N LYS A 235 -6.33 20.63 -0.85
CA LYS A 235 -7.01 20.55 -2.17
C LYS A 235 -6.10 20.11 -3.31
N ARG A 236 -4.80 20.42 -3.23
CA ARG A 236 -3.82 19.97 -4.25
C ARG A 236 -3.56 18.47 -4.12
N CYS A 237 -3.58 17.97 -2.88
CA CYS A 237 -3.35 16.58 -2.54
C CYS A 237 -4.61 15.72 -2.57
N GLU A 238 -5.83 16.26 -2.48
CA GLU A 238 -7.11 15.50 -2.42
C GLU A 238 -7.26 14.42 -3.52
N ASN A 239 -6.70 14.67 -4.71
CA ASN A 239 -6.72 13.68 -5.81
C ASN A 239 -5.72 12.51 -5.63
N LEU A 240 -4.89 12.56 -4.59
CA LEU A 240 -3.85 11.60 -4.22
C LEU A 240 -4.19 10.90 -2.89
N GLU A 241 -5.42 11.09 -2.39
CA GLU A 241 -5.91 10.35 -1.24
C GLU A 241 -6.01 8.87 -1.58
N TYR A 242 -5.41 8.05 -0.72
CA TYR A 242 -5.84 6.67 -0.62
C TYR A 242 -7.27 6.72 -0.10
N ALA A 243 -8.29 6.38 -0.91
CA ALA A 243 -9.69 6.52 -0.52
C ALA A 243 -10.09 5.69 0.71
N ASP A 244 -9.18 4.86 1.23
CA ASP A 244 -9.50 3.86 2.23
C ASP A 244 -8.65 3.89 3.53
N ASN A 245 -7.75 4.84 3.79
CA ASN A 245 -6.90 4.75 4.99
C ASN A 245 -6.83 5.98 5.89
N ASN A 246 -6.98 5.75 7.20
CA ASN A 246 -6.63 6.57 8.39
C ASN A 246 -6.06 7.98 8.11
N ASN A 247 -6.82 8.83 7.44
CA ASN A 247 -6.44 10.22 7.19
C ASN A 247 -5.00 10.35 6.65
N SER A 248 -4.58 9.50 5.70
CA SER A 248 -3.23 9.48 5.13
C SER A 248 -3.26 9.65 3.61
N ILE A 249 -2.28 10.36 3.07
CA ILE A 249 -2.26 10.85 1.70
C ILE A 249 -0.87 10.71 1.09
N LEU A 250 -0.82 10.50 -0.21
CA LEU A 250 0.42 10.35 -0.96
C LEU A 250 0.92 11.73 -1.43
N VAL A 251 2.14 12.09 -1.04
CA VAL A 251 2.78 13.36 -1.41
C VAL A 251 3.97 13.07 -2.31
N LEU A 252 3.94 13.67 -3.50
CA LEU A 252 5.00 13.58 -4.49
C LEU A 252 5.98 14.73 -4.32
N VAL A 253 7.27 14.41 -4.33
CA VAL A 253 8.35 15.39 -4.25
C VAL A 253 9.10 15.38 -5.57
N ALA A 254 9.25 16.55 -6.19
CA ALA A 254 9.98 16.73 -7.42
C ALA A 254 11.43 16.31 -7.23
N GLY A 255 11.96 15.55 -8.19
CA GLY A 255 13.40 15.40 -8.32
C GLY A 255 13.99 16.64 -8.95
N GLY A 256 15.12 17.13 -8.43
CA GLY A 256 15.82 18.33 -8.91
C GLY A 256 16.26 18.34 -10.38
N ASP A 257 15.88 17.32 -11.17
CA ASP A 257 16.29 17.16 -12.58
C ASP A 257 15.29 17.78 -13.58
N SER A 258 14.14 18.28 -13.14
CA SER A 258 13.12 18.88 -14.02
C SER A 258 13.44 20.35 -14.40
N LEU A 259 14.65 20.60 -14.90
CA LEU A 259 15.03 21.89 -15.49
C LEU A 259 14.45 22.11 -16.90
N THR A 260 13.77 21.12 -17.48
CA THR A 260 13.26 21.20 -18.86
C THR A 260 11.78 20.82 -18.97
N LYS A 261 10.88 21.80 -18.80
CA LYS A 261 9.78 22.14 -19.75
C LYS A 261 8.65 22.93 -19.07
N LYS A 262 8.41 24.12 -19.62
CA LYS A 262 7.33 25.09 -19.33
C LYS A 262 5.91 24.58 -19.68
N LYS A 263 5.48 23.41 -19.20
CA LYS A 263 4.05 23.04 -19.28
C LYS A 263 3.48 22.87 -17.88
N LYS A 264 2.59 23.80 -17.55
CA LYS A 264 1.84 24.09 -16.32
C LYS A 264 0.92 22.92 -15.87
N LYS A 265 1.42 21.68 -15.84
CA LYS A 265 0.72 20.55 -15.20
C LYS A 265 1.05 20.55 -13.70
N LYS A 266 0.09 20.06 -12.89
CA LYS A 266 0.09 19.94 -11.42
C LYS A 266 1.49 20.03 -10.82
N ARG A 267 1.75 21.08 -10.03
CA ARG A 267 3.03 21.34 -9.38
C ARG A 267 3.31 20.21 -8.39
N ASP A 268 4.27 19.36 -8.71
CA ASP A 268 4.96 18.56 -7.71
C ASP A 268 5.66 19.51 -6.72
N PHE A 269 5.87 19.07 -5.48
CA PHE A 269 6.50 19.89 -4.46
C PHE A 269 8.02 19.75 -4.52
N ASP A 270 8.79 20.83 -4.46
CA ASP A 270 10.26 20.75 -4.53
C ASP A 270 10.83 20.02 -3.31
N ARG A 271 10.24 20.25 -2.13
CA ARG A 271 10.59 19.55 -0.89
C ARG A 271 9.34 19.17 -0.12
N LEU A 272 9.44 18.08 0.62
CA LEU A 272 8.37 17.61 1.49
C LEU A 272 7.97 18.67 2.54
N ILE A 273 8.96 19.40 3.09
CA ILE A 273 8.75 20.44 4.10
C ILE A 273 7.87 21.60 3.62
N ASP A 274 7.75 21.79 2.30
CA ASP A 274 6.96 22.87 1.72
C ASP A 274 5.45 22.61 1.86
N VAL A 275 5.07 21.34 1.99
CA VAL A 275 3.68 20.85 2.10
C VAL A 275 3.27 20.67 3.55
N LEU A 276 4.26 20.38 4.39
CA LEU A 276 4.04 20.12 5.79
C LEU A 276 3.76 21.42 6.52
N ASP A 277 2.73 21.39 7.36
CA ASP A 277 2.41 22.51 8.23
C ASP A 277 3.43 22.55 9.37
N SER A 278 4.28 23.58 9.37
CA SER A 278 5.30 23.80 10.40
C SER A 278 4.70 23.94 11.80
N THR A 279 3.43 24.33 11.91
CA THR A 279 2.70 24.42 13.19
C THR A 279 2.07 23.10 13.61
N SER A 280 1.94 22.14 12.70
CA SER A 280 1.51 20.76 12.99
C SER A 280 2.68 19.85 13.36
N ILE A 281 3.90 20.22 12.95
CA ILE A 281 5.15 19.60 13.37
C ILE A 281 5.73 20.42 14.52
N ILE A 282 4.99 20.50 15.63
CA ILE A 282 5.60 20.94 16.89
C ILE A 282 6.46 19.76 17.35
N ILE A 283 7.77 19.81 17.07
CA ILE A 283 8.74 19.12 17.91
C ILE A 283 8.79 19.96 19.18
N PRO A 284 8.17 19.54 20.30
CA PRO A 284 8.18 20.36 21.50
C PRO A 284 9.64 20.47 21.96
N GLN A 285 10.17 21.69 22.04
CA GLN A 285 11.54 21.89 22.50
C GLN A 285 11.70 21.57 24.01
N ASP A 286 10.61 21.57 24.80
CA ASP A 286 10.71 21.52 26.26
C ASP A 286 9.64 20.66 26.99
N SER A 287 9.05 19.60 26.39
CA SER A 287 8.08 18.76 27.14
C SER A 287 8.38 17.25 27.15
N ILE A 288 8.57 16.75 28.37
CA ILE A 288 8.82 15.35 28.75
C ILE A 288 7.48 14.56 28.78
N TYR A 289 6.73 14.54 27.67
CA TYR A 289 5.54 13.68 27.54
C TYR A 289 5.54 12.92 26.19
N PRO A 290 5.52 11.57 26.16
CA PRO A 290 5.80 10.79 24.94
C PRO A 290 4.66 10.70 23.90
N CYS A 291 3.59 11.49 23.99
CA CYS A 291 2.33 11.15 23.32
C CYS A 291 2.04 11.89 22.00
N SER A 292 2.83 12.88 21.56
CA SER A 292 2.53 13.66 20.34
C SER A 292 3.19 13.16 19.04
N ARG A 293 3.78 11.96 19.03
CA ARG A 293 4.57 11.44 17.88
C ARG A 293 3.76 10.84 16.71
N THR A 294 2.43 11.02 16.67
CA THR A 294 1.51 10.32 15.74
C THR A 294 1.52 10.79 14.29
N LEU A 295 2.24 11.86 13.93
CA LEU A 295 2.29 12.36 12.55
C LEU A 295 3.52 11.86 11.79
N LYS A 296 3.61 10.54 11.59
CA LYS A 296 4.79 9.96 10.92
C LYS A 296 4.66 10.03 9.41
N VAL A 297 5.33 11.03 8.86
CA VAL A 297 5.67 11.10 7.44
C VAL A 297 6.67 9.99 7.12
N ALA A 298 6.37 9.13 6.14
CA ALA A 298 7.19 7.98 5.80
C ALA A 298 7.44 7.87 4.30
N LEU A 299 8.67 7.56 3.90
CA LEU A 299 9.00 7.31 2.51
C LEU A 299 8.34 6.01 2.04
N ALA A 300 7.51 6.10 1.01
CA ALA A 300 6.81 4.96 0.43
C ALA A 300 7.79 4.05 -0.30
N GLN A 301 7.81 2.78 0.11
CA GLN A 301 8.68 1.76 -0.47
C GLN A 301 8.24 1.40 -1.89
N PRO A 302 9.19 0.99 -2.76
CA PRO A 302 8.89 0.52 -4.10
C PRO A 302 8.07 -0.77 -4.07
N VAL A 303 7.09 -0.87 -4.96
CA VAL A 303 6.39 -2.13 -5.22
C VAL A 303 7.32 -3.05 -6.01
N ARG A 304 7.67 -4.19 -5.40
CA ARG A 304 8.60 -5.19 -5.97
C ARG A 304 7.93 -6.51 -6.31
N HIS A 305 6.73 -6.76 -5.79
CA HIS A 305 5.98 -7.98 -6.06
C HIS A 305 4.55 -7.63 -6.40
N ILE A 306 4.01 -8.27 -7.43
CA ILE A 306 2.59 -8.16 -7.76
C ILE A 306 2.02 -9.54 -8.06
N THR A 307 0.87 -9.83 -7.47
CA THR A 307 0.03 -10.97 -7.84
C THR A 307 -1.19 -10.42 -8.55
N LEU A 308 -1.48 -10.92 -9.75
CA LEU A 308 -2.71 -10.60 -10.48
C LEU A 308 -3.58 -11.85 -10.51
N ARG A 309 -4.81 -11.74 -10.01
CA ARG A 309 -5.76 -12.85 -9.94
C ARG A 309 -6.93 -12.59 -10.89
N LEU A 310 -7.15 -13.56 -11.77
CA LEU A 310 -8.38 -13.68 -12.56
C LEU A 310 -9.14 -14.88 -12.00
N THR A 311 -10.25 -14.62 -11.32
CA THR A 311 -11.19 -15.65 -10.84
C THR A 311 -11.98 -16.27 -11.99
N HIS A 312 -12.73 -17.34 -11.71
CA HIS A 312 -13.56 -17.99 -12.73
C HIS A 312 -14.53 -17.05 -13.46
N SER A 313 -15.05 -16.01 -12.78
CA SER A 313 -15.97 -15.02 -13.36
C SER A 313 -15.29 -13.80 -13.99
N ASP A 314 -13.97 -13.69 -13.89
CA ASP A 314 -13.21 -12.51 -14.35
C ASP A 314 -12.85 -12.56 -15.84
N TRP A 315 -12.92 -13.74 -16.44
CA TRP A 315 -12.65 -13.93 -17.87
C TRP A 315 -13.74 -13.28 -18.70
N TRP A 316 -13.39 -12.55 -19.75
CA TRP A 316 -14.39 -12.06 -20.69
C TRP A 316 -15.30 -13.15 -21.29
N THR A 317 -14.80 -14.40 -21.40
CA THR A 317 -15.52 -15.55 -21.95
C THR A 317 -16.05 -16.47 -20.85
N TRP A 318 -16.13 -15.99 -19.61
CA TRP A 318 -16.51 -16.80 -18.46
C TRP A 318 -17.85 -17.50 -18.70
N GLY A 319 -18.86 -16.81 -19.25
CA GLY A 319 -20.20 -17.35 -19.49
C GLY A 319 -20.35 -18.25 -20.72
N ASN A 320 -19.34 -18.33 -21.60
CA ASN A 320 -19.43 -19.14 -22.82
C ASN A 320 -19.32 -20.64 -22.51
N PRO A 321 -20.16 -21.51 -23.12
CA PRO A 321 -20.07 -22.95 -22.91
C PRO A 321 -18.69 -23.52 -23.27
N PRO A 322 -18.19 -24.52 -22.52
CA PRO A 322 -16.90 -25.15 -22.80
C PRO A 322 -16.87 -25.84 -24.17
N THR A 323 -18.02 -26.33 -24.63
CA THR A 323 -18.19 -27.12 -25.86
C THR A 323 -18.41 -26.29 -27.12
N THR A 324 -18.20 -24.98 -27.09
CA THR A 324 -18.25 -24.17 -28.32
C THR A 324 -17.08 -24.57 -29.22
N THR A 325 -17.30 -25.60 -30.05
CA THR A 325 -16.33 -26.13 -30.99
C THR A 325 -16.07 -25.13 -32.09
N THR A 326 -14.84 -25.13 -32.60
CA THR A 326 -14.34 -24.18 -33.59
C THR A 326 -14.95 -24.40 -34.99
N THR A 327 -15.83 -25.41 -35.15
CA THR A 327 -16.20 -26.01 -36.43
C THR A 327 -17.22 -25.22 -37.24
N THR A 328 -18.04 -24.37 -36.60
CA THR A 328 -18.95 -23.46 -37.33
C THR A 328 -18.21 -22.16 -37.63
N GLY A 329 -17.96 -21.91 -38.92
CA GLY A 329 -17.03 -20.93 -39.49
C GLY A 329 -17.25 -19.44 -39.22
N ASP A 330 -17.95 -19.05 -38.15
CA ASP A 330 -18.09 -17.64 -37.75
C ASP A 330 -17.68 -17.46 -36.28
N ASN A 331 -16.58 -16.73 -36.05
CA ASN A 331 -16.17 -16.09 -34.80
C ASN A 331 -16.03 -16.97 -33.52
N SER A 332 -16.06 -18.29 -33.63
CA SER A 332 -16.01 -19.24 -32.50
C SER A 332 -14.75 -19.13 -31.63
N THR A 333 -13.62 -18.69 -32.18
CA THR A 333 -12.31 -18.58 -31.49
C THR A 333 -12.26 -17.46 -30.45
N THR A 334 -13.18 -16.49 -30.52
CA THR A 334 -13.32 -15.42 -29.50
C THR A 334 -14.01 -15.89 -28.24
N ARG A 335 -14.63 -17.08 -28.27
CA ARG A 335 -15.43 -17.63 -27.16
C ARG A 335 -14.63 -18.43 -26.15
N HIS A 336 -13.38 -18.80 -26.46
CA HIS A 336 -12.49 -19.55 -25.58
C HIS A 336 -11.68 -18.64 -24.66
N LEU A 337 -11.16 -19.19 -23.56
CA LEU A 337 -10.21 -18.48 -22.71
C LEU A 337 -8.98 -18.05 -23.53
N HIS A 338 -8.55 -16.81 -23.34
CA HIS A 338 -7.31 -16.29 -23.91
C HIS A 338 -6.81 -15.14 -23.05
N LEU A 339 -5.50 -14.99 -22.97
CA LEU A 339 -4.82 -13.87 -22.33
C LEU A 339 -3.42 -13.79 -22.95
N ASP A 340 -2.89 -12.60 -23.20
CA ASP A 340 -1.53 -12.43 -23.70
C ASP A 340 -1.00 -11.03 -23.33
N PRO A 341 0.26 -10.82 -22.93
CA PRO A 341 0.77 -9.51 -22.52
C PRO A 341 0.78 -8.46 -23.62
N THR A 342 0.70 -8.87 -24.89
CA THR A 342 0.57 -7.96 -26.04
C THR A 342 -0.85 -7.44 -26.21
N PHE A 343 -1.79 -7.95 -25.40
CA PHE A 343 -3.19 -7.58 -25.44
C PHE A 343 -3.47 -6.29 -24.66
N GLY A 344 -4.34 -5.43 -25.18
CA GLY A 344 -4.57 -4.06 -24.71
C GLY A 344 -5.96 -3.52 -25.07
N SER A 345 -6.12 -2.19 -25.18
CA SER A 345 -7.40 -1.61 -25.63
C SER A 345 -7.68 -1.96 -27.10
N TYR A 346 -8.89 -2.43 -27.39
CA TYR A 346 -9.28 -2.94 -28.72
C TYR A 346 -10.28 -2.04 -29.45
N PRO A 347 -9.82 -1.07 -30.26
CA PRO A 347 -10.71 -0.40 -31.20
C PRO A 347 -11.17 -1.34 -32.33
N ASP A 348 -10.30 -2.24 -32.78
CA ASP A 348 -10.50 -3.09 -33.97
C ASP A 348 -11.08 -4.48 -33.68
N GLY A 349 -11.59 -4.68 -32.46
CA GLY A 349 -12.19 -5.93 -32.02
C GLY A 349 -11.30 -6.78 -31.13
N ARG A 350 -11.97 -7.66 -30.38
CA ARG A 350 -11.37 -8.44 -29.31
C ARG A 350 -10.48 -9.57 -29.86
N PRO A 351 -9.30 -9.84 -29.27
CA PRO A 351 -8.47 -10.96 -29.66
C PRO A 351 -9.19 -12.28 -29.49
N SER A 352 -8.65 -13.28 -30.18
CA SER A 352 -9.09 -14.65 -30.08
C SER A 352 -8.03 -15.52 -29.43
N ASN A 353 -8.43 -16.74 -29.05
CA ASN A 353 -7.47 -17.77 -28.65
C ASN A 353 -6.45 -18.08 -29.76
N THR A 354 -6.87 -17.98 -31.04
CA THR A 354 -5.96 -18.13 -32.19
C THR A 354 -4.87 -17.07 -32.20
N ASN A 355 -5.20 -15.81 -31.91
CA ASN A 355 -4.21 -14.73 -31.85
C ASN A 355 -3.18 -15.00 -30.74
N MET A 356 -3.64 -15.43 -29.56
CA MET A 356 -2.75 -15.79 -28.45
C MET A 356 -1.79 -16.94 -28.83
N ARG A 357 -2.30 -18.02 -29.44
CA ARG A 357 -1.48 -19.15 -29.92
C ARG A 357 -0.48 -18.72 -30.98
N LEU A 358 -0.89 -17.85 -31.90
CA LEU A 358 -0.01 -17.30 -32.92
C LEU A 358 1.16 -16.54 -32.27
N ARG A 359 0.88 -15.64 -31.31
CA ARG A 359 1.93 -14.91 -30.56
C ARG A 359 2.86 -15.83 -29.79
N ALA A 360 2.33 -16.87 -29.14
CA ALA A 360 3.16 -17.88 -28.48
C ALA A 360 4.09 -18.59 -29.48
N SER A 361 3.59 -18.97 -30.67
CA SER A 361 4.40 -19.59 -31.71
C SER A 361 5.50 -18.66 -32.27
N GLU A 362 5.23 -17.35 -32.34
CA GLU A 362 6.24 -16.35 -32.71
C GLU A 362 7.35 -16.29 -31.66
N ARG A 363 7.00 -16.23 -30.37
CA ARG A 363 7.98 -16.20 -29.27
C ARG A 363 8.86 -17.45 -29.22
N LEU A 364 8.30 -18.63 -29.49
CA LEU A 364 9.07 -19.88 -29.59
C LEU A 364 10.09 -19.88 -30.73
N ARG A 365 9.86 -19.06 -31.77
CA ARG A 365 10.82 -18.84 -32.88
C ARG A 365 11.75 -17.67 -32.61
N ASN A 366 11.91 -17.25 -31.36
CA ASN A 366 12.66 -16.07 -30.91
C ASN A 366 12.19 -14.76 -31.56
N ARG A 367 10.93 -14.70 -32.02
CA ARG A 367 10.30 -13.46 -32.49
C ARG A 367 9.41 -12.93 -31.37
N HIS A 368 9.94 -12.02 -30.57
CA HIS A 368 9.18 -11.39 -29.49
C HIS A 368 8.35 -10.23 -30.05
N PRO A 369 7.00 -10.34 -30.08
CA PRO A 369 6.16 -9.25 -30.55
C PRO A 369 6.34 -8.04 -29.64
N ARG A 370 6.41 -6.85 -30.24
CA ARG A 370 6.50 -5.59 -29.51
C ARG A 370 5.29 -5.42 -28.60
N LEU A 371 5.52 -4.97 -27.38
CA LEU A 371 4.45 -4.65 -26.45
C LEU A 371 3.83 -3.31 -26.85
N ASP A 372 2.61 -3.34 -27.36
CA ASP A 372 1.86 -2.13 -27.68
C ASP A 372 1.78 -1.21 -26.43
N PRO A 373 1.90 0.13 -26.55
CA PRO A 373 1.78 1.05 -25.43
C PRO A 373 0.49 0.94 -24.59
N GLN A 374 -0.58 0.41 -25.19
CA GLN A 374 -1.86 0.14 -24.52
C GLN A 374 -2.00 -1.32 -24.06
N SER A 375 -1.02 -2.16 -24.33
CA SER A 375 -1.01 -3.54 -23.84
C SER A 375 -0.78 -3.60 -22.34
N TRP A 376 -1.42 -4.56 -21.66
CA TRP A 376 -1.27 -4.70 -20.22
C TRP A 376 0.15 -5.11 -19.81
N GLY A 377 0.88 -5.83 -20.68
CA GLY A 377 2.31 -6.09 -20.47
C GLY A 377 3.13 -4.80 -20.42
N SER A 378 2.85 -3.85 -21.32
CA SER A 378 3.48 -2.52 -21.31
C SER A 378 3.09 -1.71 -20.07
N HIS A 379 1.85 -1.84 -19.61
CA HIS A 379 1.37 -1.19 -18.39
C HIS A 379 2.13 -1.64 -17.15
N ILE A 380 2.31 -2.95 -16.95
CA ILE A 380 3.10 -3.50 -15.84
C ILE A 380 4.52 -2.95 -15.91
N LYS A 381 5.17 -3.06 -17.08
CA LYS A 381 6.55 -2.63 -17.27
C LYS A 381 6.74 -1.15 -16.91
N ARG A 382 5.92 -0.27 -17.47
CA ARG A 382 6.04 1.19 -17.29
C ARG A 382 5.71 1.63 -15.87
N ALA A 383 4.70 1.03 -15.25
CA ALA A 383 4.26 1.40 -13.92
C ALA A 383 5.22 0.86 -12.83
N LEU A 384 5.84 -0.31 -13.06
CA LEU A 384 6.62 -1.04 -12.06
C LEU A 384 8.06 -1.32 -12.53
N PRO A 385 8.91 -0.29 -12.68
CA PRO A 385 10.31 -0.47 -13.12
C PRO A 385 11.18 -1.29 -12.13
N GLY A 386 10.78 -1.34 -10.85
CA GLY A 386 11.44 -2.12 -9.80
C GLY A 386 10.85 -3.50 -9.56
N LEU A 387 10.01 -4.02 -10.45
CA LEU A 387 9.31 -5.29 -10.24
C LEU A 387 10.29 -6.46 -10.25
N GLU A 388 10.34 -7.21 -9.15
CA GLU A 388 11.16 -8.41 -9.00
C GLU A 388 10.37 -9.68 -9.36
N THR A 389 9.09 -9.74 -8.97
CA THR A 389 8.22 -10.88 -9.28
C THR A 389 6.82 -10.48 -9.71
N LEU A 390 6.27 -11.23 -10.64
CA LEU A 390 4.88 -11.18 -11.10
C LEU A 390 4.28 -12.58 -11.00
N ASP A 391 3.27 -12.75 -10.16
CA ASP A 391 2.52 -14.01 -10.04
C ASP A 391 1.16 -13.83 -10.74
N LEU A 392 0.84 -14.70 -11.70
CA LEU A 392 -0.47 -14.75 -12.35
C LEU A 392 -1.26 -15.92 -11.81
N VAL A 393 -2.36 -15.65 -11.11
CA VAL A 393 -3.28 -16.67 -10.61
C VAL A 393 -4.48 -16.72 -11.54
N LEU A 394 -4.57 -17.79 -12.31
CA LEU A 394 -5.59 -18.01 -13.31
C LEU A 394 -6.53 -19.11 -12.84
N GLU A 395 -7.76 -18.74 -12.48
CA GLU A 395 -8.80 -19.66 -12.02
C GLU A 395 -9.91 -19.78 -13.06
N THR A 396 -10.39 -21.00 -13.31
CA THR A 396 -11.61 -21.23 -14.09
C THR A 396 -12.38 -22.44 -13.57
N TRP A 397 -13.56 -22.71 -14.13
CA TRP A 397 -14.27 -23.95 -13.85
C TRP A 397 -13.54 -25.16 -14.41
N LYS A 398 -13.57 -26.28 -13.70
CA LYS A 398 -12.92 -27.52 -14.14
C LYS A 398 -13.30 -27.99 -15.55
N VAL A 399 -14.54 -27.74 -15.97
CA VAL A 399 -14.99 -28.05 -17.34
C VAL A 399 -14.27 -27.26 -18.45
N LYS A 400 -13.51 -26.21 -18.08
CA LYS A 400 -12.68 -25.40 -18.98
C LYS A 400 -11.17 -25.66 -18.77
N GLU A 401 -10.78 -26.74 -18.08
CA GLU A 401 -9.38 -27.06 -17.78
C GLU A 401 -8.49 -27.05 -19.04
N GLU A 402 -8.94 -27.65 -20.14
CA GLU A 402 -8.17 -27.66 -21.41
C GLU A 402 -7.95 -26.26 -21.99
N GLN A 403 -8.95 -25.37 -21.85
CA GLN A 403 -8.82 -23.98 -22.29
C GLN A 403 -7.83 -23.22 -21.42
N LEU A 404 -7.86 -23.46 -20.10
CA LEU A 404 -6.90 -22.87 -19.16
C LEU A 404 -5.48 -23.38 -19.44
N GLU A 405 -5.32 -24.68 -19.68
CA GLU A 405 -4.03 -25.28 -20.03
C GLU A 405 -3.45 -24.65 -21.30
N CYS A 406 -4.29 -24.39 -22.31
CA CYS A 406 -3.88 -23.66 -23.50
C CYS A 406 -3.35 -22.25 -23.18
N VAL A 407 -3.99 -21.52 -22.26
CA VAL A 407 -3.52 -20.19 -21.82
C VAL A 407 -2.18 -20.33 -21.09
N VAL A 408 -2.04 -21.31 -20.20
CA VAL A 408 -0.80 -21.56 -19.44
C VAL A 408 0.37 -21.93 -20.36
N GLN A 409 0.15 -22.77 -21.36
CA GLN A 409 1.19 -23.10 -22.35
C GLN A 409 1.66 -21.87 -23.12
N CYS A 410 0.75 -20.97 -23.47
CA CYS A 410 1.13 -19.69 -24.07
C CYS A 410 1.86 -18.80 -23.05
N ALA A 411 1.42 -18.78 -21.79
CA ALA A 411 1.98 -18.00 -20.70
C ALA A 411 3.45 -18.32 -20.42
N ARG A 412 3.85 -19.58 -20.54
CA ARG A 412 5.26 -20.01 -20.42
C ARG A 412 6.20 -19.31 -21.39
N THR A 413 5.67 -18.80 -22.51
CA THR A 413 6.47 -18.09 -23.54
C THR A 413 6.59 -16.59 -23.29
N TRP A 414 5.85 -16.04 -22.31
CA TRP A 414 5.80 -14.59 -22.08
C TRP A 414 7.10 -14.07 -21.49
N ARG A 415 7.47 -12.88 -21.96
CA ARG A 415 8.61 -12.11 -21.47
C ARG A 415 8.18 -10.66 -21.40
N PHE A 416 8.54 -9.98 -20.33
CA PHE A 416 8.33 -8.55 -20.17
C PHE A 416 9.71 -7.88 -20.19
N CYS A 417 10.15 -7.46 -21.39
CA CYS A 417 11.47 -6.85 -21.63
C CYS A 417 11.33 -5.38 -22.05
N GLU A 418 12.37 -4.55 -21.88
CA GLU A 418 12.58 -3.34 -22.68
C GLU A 418 12.89 -3.75 -24.10
N GLU A 419 12.35 -2.95 -25.02
CA GLU A 419 13.01 -2.80 -26.30
C GLU A 419 14.22 -1.89 -26.12
N GLU A 420 15.33 -2.26 -26.76
CA GLU A 420 16.48 -1.39 -26.97
C GLU A 420 16.02 -0.09 -27.65
N GLY A 421 15.78 0.95 -26.85
CA GLY A 421 15.92 2.32 -27.30
C GLY A 421 17.41 2.60 -27.45
N ASP A 422 17.87 2.81 -28.68
CA ASP A 422 19.18 3.40 -29.00
C ASP A 422 20.44 2.67 -28.48
N GLY A 423 20.38 1.36 -28.26
CA GLY A 423 21.57 0.52 -28.06
C GLY A 423 22.31 0.69 -26.73
N LYS A 424 21.66 1.29 -25.72
CA LYS A 424 22.22 1.35 -24.36
C LYS A 424 21.17 0.99 -23.31
N GLU A 425 21.24 -0.28 -22.94
CA GLU A 425 20.67 -0.96 -21.77
C GLU A 425 19.14 -1.10 -21.72
N GLU A 426 18.67 -2.34 -21.73
CA GLU A 426 17.92 -2.80 -20.55
C GLU A 426 18.43 -4.17 -20.10
N LYS A 427 18.97 -4.19 -18.87
CA LYS A 427 19.68 -5.31 -18.24
C LYS A 427 18.75 -6.36 -17.65
N TRP A 428 17.45 -6.35 -17.89
CA TRP A 428 16.57 -7.33 -17.25
C TRP A 428 15.24 -7.56 -17.97
N ALA A 429 14.65 -8.73 -17.72
CA ALA A 429 13.29 -9.07 -18.12
C ALA A 429 12.59 -9.89 -17.05
N LEU A 430 11.26 -9.78 -16.96
CA LEU A 430 10.47 -10.79 -16.25
C LEU A 430 10.27 -11.97 -17.18
N VAL A 431 10.75 -13.13 -16.76
CA VAL A 431 10.60 -14.38 -17.50
C VAL A 431 10.02 -15.45 -16.59
N TRP A 432 9.31 -16.41 -17.19
CA TRP A 432 8.77 -17.54 -16.47
C TRP A 432 9.88 -18.26 -15.67
N ASP A 433 9.58 -18.61 -14.42
CA ASP A 433 10.54 -19.21 -13.49
C ASP A 433 10.80 -20.70 -13.75
N GLY A 434 9.96 -21.35 -14.57
CA GLY A 434 10.06 -22.77 -14.92
C GLY A 434 9.04 -23.66 -14.21
N GLU A 435 8.22 -23.11 -13.30
CA GLU A 435 7.21 -23.86 -12.56
C GLU A 435 5.79 -23.36 -12.83
N VAL A 436 4.83 -24.28 -12.82
CA VAL A 436 3.40 -23.94 -12.78
C VAL A 436 2.82 -24.63 -11.56
N VAL A 437 2.28 -23.85 -10.63
CA VAL A 437 1.63 -24.42 -9.44
C VAL A 437 0.17 -24.69 -9.77
N GLU A 438 -0.23 -25.96 -9.69
CA GLU A 438 -1.60 -26.40 -9.89
C GLU A 438 -2.34 -26.47 -8.56
N LYS A 439 -3.54 -25.88 -8.51
CA LYS A 439 -4.43 -25.98 -7.35
C LYS A 439 -5.84 -26.26 -7.81
N ARG A 440 -6.61 -26.93 -6.95
CA ARG A 440 -8.00 -27.32 -7.18
C ARG A 440 -8.82 -27.04 -5.94
N TRP A 441 -10.04 -26.58 -6.12
CA TRP A 441 -10.99 -26.44 -5.03
C TRP A 441 -12.41 -26.66 -5.51
N SER A 442 -13.32 -26.98 -4.58
CA SER A 442 -14.74 -27.17 -4.88
C SER A 442 -15.61 -26.35 -3.94
N ARG A 443 -16.61 -25.65 -4.47
CA ARG A 443 -17.65 -25.01 -3.66
C ARG A 443 -18.47 -26.15 -3.05
N GLY A 444 -18.47 -26.29 -1.73
CA GLY A 444 -19.04 -27.44 -1.00
C GLY A 444 -20.57 -27.66 -1.14
N LEU A 445 -21.20 -27.25 -2.23
CA LEU A 445 -22.63 -27.33 -2.54
C LEU A 445 -23.05 -28.71 -3.05
N ARG A 446 -22.37 -29.79 -2.63
CA ARG A 446 -22.74 -31.14 -3.05
C ARG A 446 -24.17 -31.43 -2.60
N GLY A 447 -25.04 -31.77 -3.55
CA GLY A 447 -26.43 -32.16 -3.30
C GLY A 447 -27.48 -31.08 -3.54
N LEU A 448 -27.11 -29.81 -3.78
CA LEU A 448 -28.08 -28.79 -4.18
C LEU A 448 -28.48 -28.99 -5.64
N ARG A 449 -29.74 -29.39 -5.86
CA ARG A 449 -30.34 -29.48 -7.20
C ARG A 449 -30.73 -28.08 -7.67
N LEU A 450 -29.92 -27.50 -8.55
CA LEU A 450 -30.28 -26.27 -9.24
C LEU A 450 -31.38 -26.55 -10.29
N PRO A 451 -32.20 -25.54 -10.63
CA PRO A 451 -33.17 -25.62 -11.72
C PRO A 451 -32.52 -26.09 -13.04
N LYS A 452 -33.29 -26.77 -13.90
CA LYS A 452 -32.77 -27.30 -15.19
C LYS A 452 -32.27 -26.21 -16.14
N ASP A 453 -32.85 -25.03 -16.03
CA ASP A 453 -32.56 -23.80 -16.77
C ASP A 453 -31.40 -22.98 -16.20
N ALA A 454 -30.82 -23.39 -15.05
CA ALA A 454 -29.64 -22.74 -14.50
C ALA A 454 -28.50 -22.69 -15.55
N SER A 455 -27.64 -21.67 -15.48
CA SER A 455 -26.53 -21.58 -16.42
C SER A 455 -25.58 -22.78 -16.20
N TRP A 456 -24.82 -23.16 -17.23
CA TRP A 456 -23.84 -24.23 -17.08
C TRP A 456 -22.77 -23.87 -16.02
N ALA A 457 -22.46 -22.58 -15.86
CA ALA A 457 -21.53 -22.06 -14.88
C ALA A 457 -22.05 -22.26 -13.45
N ASP A 458 -23.35 -22.03 -13.20
CA ASP A 458 -23.96 -22.24 -11.88
C ASP A 458 -23.94 -23.73 -11.47
N ARG A 459 -24.02 -24.63 -12.45
CA ARG A 459 -23.96 -26.08 -12.20
C ARG A 459 -22.56 -26.60 -11.90
N CYS A 460 -21.51 -25.80 -12.13
CA CYS A 460 -20.13 -26.22 -11.91
C CYS A 460 -19.69 -25.90 -10.48
N ASN A 461 -19.30 -26.94 -9.74
CA ASN A 461 -18.80 -26.79 -8.37
C ASN A 461 -17.29 -26.93 -8.23
N ASP A 462 -16.61 -27.45 -9.26
CA ASP A 462 -15.18 -27.70 -9.25
C ASP A 462 -14.44 -26.61 -10.02
N PHE A 463 -13.33 -26.16 -9.45
CA PHE A 463 -12.49 -25.08 -9.97
C PHE A 463 -11.06 -25.55 -10.13
N GLU A 464 -10.44 -25.09 -11.21
CA GLU A 464 -9.04 -25.31 -11.54
C GLU A 464 -8.31 -23.98 -11.45
N VAL A 465 -7.15 -23.99 -10.80
CA VAL A 465 -6.30 -22.83 -10.63
C VAL A 465 -4.90 -23.19 -11.13
N ARG A 466 -4.30 -22.28 -11.89
CA ARG A 466 -2.91 -22.35 -12.33
C ARG A 466 -2.21 -21.07 -11.92
N VAL A 467 -1.08 -21.19 -11.24
CA VAL A 467 -0.24 -20.05 -10.89
C VAL A 467 1.01 -20.09 -11.75
N VAL A 468 1.21 -19.04 -12.54
CA VAL A 468 2.40 -18.86 -13.39
C VAL A 468 3.20 -17.69 -12.83
N ARG A 469 4.44 -17.96 -12.43
CA ARG A 469 5.33 -16.95 -11.84
C ARG A 469 6.37 -16.48 -12.84
N TYR A 470 6.60 -15.18 -12.85
CA TYR A 470 7.66 -14.53 -13.61
C TYR A 470 8.61 -13.85 -12.64
N VAL A 471 9.90 -14.09 -12.84
CA VAL A 471 10.98 -13.53 -12.03
C VAL A 471 11.87 -12.64 -12.87
N LYS A 472 12.36 -11.57 -12.27
CA LYS A 472 13.35 -10.68 -12.87
C LYS A 472 14.65 -11.43 -13.07
N LYS A 473 15.08 -11.55 -14.33
CA LYS A 473 16.40 -12.07 -14.70
C LYS A 473 17.16 -10.99 -15.44
N VAL A 474 18.47 -10.95 -15.19
CA VAL A 474 19.38 -10.15 -16.01
C VAL A 474 19.52 -10.87 -17.35
N VAL A 475 19.20 -10.19 -18.46
CA VAL A 475 19.18 -10.76 -19.82
C VAL A 475 20.43 -10.34 -20.57
#